data_AF-A0A2V8Y8G9-F1
#
_entry.id   AF-A0A2V8Y8G9-F1
#
_cell.length_a   1.000
_cell.length_b   1.000
_cell.length_c   1.000
_cell.angle_alpha   90.00
_cell.angle_beta   90.00
_cell.angle_gamma   90.00
#
_symmetry.space_group_name_H-M   'P 1'
#
loop_
_entity.id
_entity.type
_entity.pdbx_description
1 polymer ?
#
loop_
_entity_poly.entity_id
_entity_poly.type
_entity_poly.pdbx_seq_one_letter_code
_entity_poly.pdbx_strand_id
1 'polypeptide(L)'
;MLAMAAGAVYLAIVKHQPNNIGGGIFTFYLILTAWLTARRADGETSKFDWVAFLIPLALGTLTWFSGVEKMRTAGPPKDGVPAGMHFFMGCIMLLAAAGDVRMLARGGVLGTKRIPRHLWRMCFGLFIATGSFFLGPANRPLRLLAAVGLRQKLFRELFRQEVLLFLAVLPLPLLIFWLIRVRFTNAYIRHPVPSGGKVQSLPT
;
A
#
# COMPACT_ATOMS: atom_id res chain seq x y z
N MET A 1 9.73 2.57 7.16
CA MET A 1 8.84 3.01 6.07
C MET A 1 8.04 4.28 6.40
N LEU A 2 7.46 4.42 7.60
CA LEU A 2 6.72 5.65 7.98
C LEU A 2 7.55 6.94 7.85
N ALA A 3 8.77 6.96 8.38
CA ALA A 3 9.66 8.12 8.27
C ALA A 3 9.97 8.49 6.81
N MET A 4 10.16 7.48 5.94
CA MET A 4 10.37 7.68 4.50
C MET A 4 9.13 8.29 3.84
N ALA A 5 7.93 7.82 4.17
CA ALA A 5 6.68 8.38 3.65
C ALA A 5 6.46 9.83 4.12
N ALA A 6 6.75 10.13 5.39
CA ALA A 6 6.71 11.50 5.91
C ALA A 6 7.70 12.41 5.18
N GLY A 7 8.94 11.95 4.98
CA GLY A 7 9.95 12.66 4.18
C GLY A 7 9.51 12.88 2.73
N ALA A 8 8.85 11.90 2.11
CA ALA A 8 8.32 12.04 0.75
C ALA A 8 7.24 13.12 0.66
N VAL A 9 6.30 13.17 1.62
CA VAL A 9 5.27 14.23 1.69
C VAL A 9 5.92 15.60 1.88
N TYR A 10 6.86 15.71 2.81
CA TYR A 10 7.59 16.95 3.07
C TYR A 10 8.29 17.47 1.80
N LEU A 11 9.06 16.60 1.12
CA LEU A 11 9.74 16.97 -0.12
C LEU A 11 8.76 17.33 -1.25
N ALA A 12 7.62 16.64 -1.34
CA ALA A 12 6.61 16.94 -2.35
C ALA A 12 5.97 18.32 -2.13
N ILE A 13 5.76 18.73 -0.87
CA ILE A 13 5.29 20.06 -0.50
C ILE A 13 6.32 21.11 -0.88
N VAL A 14 7.59 20.92 -0.47
CA VAL A 14 8.69 21.87 -0.75
C VAL A 14 8.95 22.01 -2.26
N LYS A 15 8.73 20.95 -3.04
CA LYS A 15 8.91 20.97 -4.51
C LYS A 15 7.64 21.30 -5.28
N HIS A 16 6.53 21.66 -4.61
CA HIS A 16 5.24 21.96 -5.23
C HIS A 16 4.77 20.90 -6.25
N GLN A 17 4.85 19.62 -5.87
CA GLN A 17 4.46 18.49 -6.72
C GLN A 17 3.13 17.87 -6.25
N PRO A 18 1.96 18.40 -6.67
CA PRO A 18 0.66 18.02 -6.10
C PRO A 18 0.36 16.52 -6.19
N ASN A 19 0.69 15.89 -7.32
CA ASN A 19 0.51 14.44 -7.50
C ASN A 19 1.32 13.62 -6.48
N ASN A 20 2.53 14.08 -6.15
CA ASN A 20 3.40 13.39 -5.19
C ASN A 20 2.96 13.65 -3.74
N ILE A 21 2.33 14.79 -3.46
CA ILE A 21 1.73 15.07 -2.15
C ILE A 21 0.61 14.06 -1.87
N GLY A 22 -0.34 13.93 -2.79
CA GLY A 22 -1.44 12.96 -2.66
C GLY A 22 -0.96 11.52 -2.52
N GLY A 23 -0.03 11.09 -3.39
CA GLY A 23 0.57 9.76 -3.33
C GLY A 23 1.34 9.49 -2.03
N GLY A 24 2.07 10.49 -1.53
CA GLY A 24 2.81 10.41 -0.27
C GLY A 24 1.89 10.30 0.95
N ILE A 25 0.84 11.12 1.03
CA ILE A 25 -0.14 11.07 2.12
C ILE A 25 -0.84 9.71 2.12
N PHE A 26 -1.24 9.21 0.96
CA PHE A 26 -1.87 7.89 0.86
C PHE A 26 -0.91 6.75 1.24
N THR A 27 0.36 6.85 0.89
CA THR A 27 1.38 5.86 1.30
C THR A 27 1.60 5.88 2.81
N PHE A 28 1.71 7.06 3.41
CA PHE A 28 1.80 7.22 4.86
C PHE A 28 0.58 6.60 5.55
N TYR A 29 -0.62 6.90 5.02
CA TYR A 29 -1.88 6.32 5.48
C TYR A 29 -1.85 4.78 5.46
N LEU A 30 -1.48 4.16 4.34
CA LEU A 30 -1.43 2.70 4.20
C LEU A 30 -0.49 2.07 5.23
N ILE A 31 0.72 2.60 5.36
CA ILE A 31 1.74 2.06 6.27
C ILE A 31 1.32 2.26 7.73
N LEU A 32 0.78 3.44 8.08
CA LEU A 32 0.36 3.75 9.44
C LEU A 32 -0.76 2.83 9.89
N THR A 33 -1.79 2.68 9.06
CA THR A 33 -2.93 1.81 9.35
C THR A 33 -2.57 0.33 9.32
N ALA A 34 -1.61 -0.10 8.49
CA ALA A 34 -1.06 -1.45 8.53
C ALA A 34 -0.31 -1.72 9.84
N TRP A 35 0.49 -0.76 10.31
CA TRP A 35 1.22 -0.85 11.57
C TRP A 35 0.27 -0.89 12.77
N LEU A 36 -0.76 -0.05 12.79
CA LEU A 36 -1.81 -0.10 13.82
C LEU A 36 -2.55 -1.44 13.83
N THR A 37 -2.85 -2.00 12.65
CA THR A 37 -3.49 -3.33 12.53
C THR A 37 -2.61 -4.45 13.14
N ALA A 38 -1.28 -4.31 13.08
CA ALA A 38 -0.35 -5.28 13.67
C ALA A 38 -0.18 -5.10 15.19
N ARG A 39 -0.35 -3.89 15.72
CA ARG A 39 -0.13 -3.59 17.15
C ARG A 39 -1.37 -3.71 18.05
N ARG A 40 -2.59 -3.53 17.53
CA ARG A 40 -3.81 -3.52 18.35
C ARG A 40 -4.31 -4.92 18.69
N ALA A 41 -4.93 -5.08 19.86
CA ALA A 41 -5.64 -6.30 20.25
C ALA A 41 -6.90 -6.54 19.39
N ASP A 42 -7.47 -7.75 19.45
CA ASP A 42 -8.68 -8.13 18.70
C ASP A 42 -9.91 -7.27 19.06
N GLY A 43 -10.68 -6.84 18.06
CA GLY A 43 -11.95 -6.13 18.26
C GLY A 43 -11.88 -4.64 18.61
N GLU A 44 -10.69 -4.06 18.80
CA GLU A 44 -10.60 -2.63 19.12
C GLU A 44 -10.77 -1.74 17.87
N THR A 45 -11.91 -1.06 17.78
CA THR A 45 -12.09 0.08 16.88
C THR A 45 -11.89 1.38 17.65
N SER A 46 -11.07 2.27 17.13
CA SER A 46 -10.83 3.58 17.74
C SER A 46 -11.54 4.67 16.93
N LYS A 47 -11.93 5.77 17.58
CA LYS A 47 -12.37 7.00 16.90
C LYS A 47 -11.36 7.48 15.85
N PHE A 48 -10.07 7.16 16.04
CA PHE A 48 -9.02 7.41 15.07
C PHE A 48 -9.29 6.72 13.72
N ASP A 49 -9.86 5.52 13.71
CA ASP A 49 -10.11 4.77 12.47
C ASP A 49 -11.20 5.40 11.61
N TRP A 50 -12.17 6.07 12.27
CA TRP A 50 -13.21 6.87 11.62
C TRP A 50 -12.62 8.11 10.95
N VAL A 51 -11.64 8.77 11.56
CA VAL A 51 -10.98 9.91 10.90
C VAL A 51 -10.06 9.42 9.78
N ALA A 52 -9.36 8.31 10.02
CA ALA A 52 -8.36 7.79 9.10
C ALA A 52 -8.96 7.39 7.74
N PHE A 53 -10.16 6.80 7.67
CA PHE A 53 -10.77 6.41 6.38
C PHE A 53 -11.19 7.61 5.51
N LEU A 54 -11.38 8.80 6.09
CA LEU A 54 -11.71 10.01 5.32
C LEU A 54 -10.56 10.40 4.39
N ILE A 55 -9.31 10.09 4.77
CA ILE A 55 -8.11 10.37 3.97
C ILE A 55 -8.17 9.67 2.59
N PRO A 56 -8.23 8.32 2.51
CA PRO A 56 -8.32 7.65 1.22
C PRO A 56 -9.63 7.94 0.48
N LEU A 57 -10.72 8.26 1.18
CA LEU A 57 -11.97 8.66 0.54
C LEU A 57 -11.81 10.00 -0.20
N ALA A 58 -11.32 11.04 0.49
CA ALA A 58 -11.11 12.36 -0.10
C ALA A 58 -10.05 12.35 -1.20
N LEU A 59 -8.90 11.69 -0.96
CA LEU A 59 -7.86 11.58 -1.98
C LEU A 59 -8.34 10.79 -3.20
N GLY A 60 -9.09 9.69 -2.97
CA GLY A 60 -9.63 8.87 -4.04
C GLY A 60 -10.61 9.63 -4.93
N THR A 61 -11.56 10.38 -4.33
CA THR A 61 -12.52 11.18 -5.10
C THR A 61 -11.84 12.32 -5.87
N LEU A 62 -10.93 13.07 -5.23
CA LEU A 62 -10.19 14.16 -5.88
C LEU A 62 -9.34 13.65 -7.06
N THR A 63 -8.68 12.50 -6.89
CA THR A 63 -7.88 11.88 -7.96
C THR A 63 -8.78 11.41 -9.11
N TRP A 64 -9.97 10.88 -8.79
CA TRP A 64 -10.94 10.48 -9.81
C TRP A 64 -11.46 11.66 -10.63
N PHE A 65 -11.84 12.76 -9.96
CA PHE A 65 -12.25 13.99 -10.63
C PHE A 65 -11.15 14.55 -11.52
N SER A 66 -9.90 14.53 -11.05
CA SER A 66 -8.72 14.92 -11.85
C SER A 66 -8.57 14.04 -13.10
N GLY A 67 -8.84 12.74 -13.00
CA GLY A 67 -8.86 11.81 -14.14
C GLY A 67 -9.96 12.18 -15.16
N VAL A 68 -11.17 12.50 -14.69
CA VAL A 68 -12.30 12.92 -15.55
C VAL A 68 -11.99 14.24 -16.26
N GLU A 69 -11.45 15.21 -15.53
CA GLU A 69 -11.06 16.51 -16.09
C GLU A 69 -10.06 16.33 -17.25
N LYS A 70 -9.05 15.47 -17.06
CA LYS A 70 -8.04 15.15 -18.07
C LYS A 70 -8.57 14.45 -19.32
N MET A 71 -9.62 13.64 -19.20
CA MET A 71 -10.27 13.06 -20.39
C MET A 71 -11.03 14.10 -21.20
N ARG A 72 -11.52 15.16 -20.53
CA ARG A 72 -12.30 16.24 -21.15
C ARG A 72 -11.42 17.36 -21.71
N THR A 73 -10.17 17.47 -21.27
CA THR A 73 -9.24 18.48 -21.78
C THR A 73 -8.55 17.97 -23.05
N ALA A 74 -8.62 18.75 -24.13
CA ALA A 74 -7.85 18.46 -25.34
C ALA A 74 -6.38 18.87 -25.12
N GLY A 75 -5.46 17.91 -25.24
CA GLY A 75 -4.00 18.14 -25.17
C GLY A 75 -3.28 17.18 -24.22
N PRO A 76 -1.93 17.10 -24.31
CA PRO A 76 -1.13 16.26 -23.42
C PRO A 76 -1.24 16.71 -21.95
N PRO A 77 -1.24 15.77 -20.97
CA PRO A 77 -1.34 16.12 -19.56
C PRO A 77 -0.23 17.08 -19.12
N LYS A 78 -0.59 18.23 -18.54
CA LYS A 78 0.36 19.28 -18.08
C LYS A 78 1.38 18.78 -17.04
N ASP A 79 1.03 17.73 -16.31
CA ASP A 79 1.81 17.09 -15.26
C ASP A 79 2.50 15.79 -15.74
N GLY A 80 2.37 15.44 -17.02
CA GLY A 80 2.95 14.23 -17.61
C GLY A 80 2.34 12.91 -17.13
N VAL A 81 1.26 12.94 -16.33
CA VAL A 81 0.61 11.74 -15.78
C VAL A 81 -0.65 11.41 -16.59
N PRO A 82 -0.71 10.23 -17.25
CA PRO A 82 -1.88 9.81 -18.02
C PRO A 82 -3.16 9.75 -17.18
N ALA A 83 -4.31 10.05 -17.78
CA ALA A 83 -5.62 9.95 -17.11
C ALA A 83 -5.88 8.55 -16.54
N GLY A 84 -5.45 7.50 -17.25
CA GLY A 84 -5.58 6.11 -16.78
C GLY A 84 -4.88 5.85 -15.44
N MET A 85 -3.77 6.51 -15.15
CA MET A 85 -3.06 6.35 -13.88
C MET A 85 -3.81 7.02 -12.71
N HIS A 86 -4.51 8.13 -12.98
CA HIS A 86 -5.39 8.79 -12.01
C HIS A 86 -6.58 7.90 -11.66
N PHE A 87 -7.23 7.29 -12.65
CA PHE A 87 -8.31 6.33 -12.40
C PHE A 87 -7.83 5.10 -11.63
N PHE A 88 -6.70 4.52 -12.04
CA PHE A 88 -6.11 3.38 -11.33
C PHE A 88 -5.84 3.71 -9.86
N MET A 89 -5.15 4.82 -9.58
CA MET A 89 -4.84 5.21 -8.21
C MET A 89 -6.09 5.56 -7.40
N GLY A 90 -7.05 6.29 -8.01
CA GLY A 90 -8.34 6.61 -7.39
C GLY A 90 -9.13 5.36 -7.00
N CYS A 91 -9.19 4.36 -7.89
CA CYS A 91 -9.78 3.05 -7.58
C CYS A 91 -9.14 2.42 -6.34
N ILE A 92 -7.80 2.39 -6.26
CA ILE A 92 -7.11 1.78 -5.12
C ILE A 92 -7.37 2.54 -3.82
N MET A 93 -7.38 3.88 -3.86
CA MET A 93 -7.71 4.71 -2.70
C MET A 93 -9.13 4.45 -2.22
N LEU A 94 -10.11 4.40 -3.12
CA LEU A 94 -11.50 4.08 -2.78
C LEU A 94 -11.66 2.64 -2.28
N LEU A 95 -10.92 1.67 -2.82
CA LEU A 95 -10.88 0.30 -2.29
C LEU A 95 -10.32 0.24 -0.87
N ALA A 96 -9.31 1.06 -0.55
CA ALA A 96 -8.82 1.18 0.81
C ALA A 96 -9.91 1.73 1.75
N ALA A 97 -10.59 2.81 1.34
CA ALA A 97 -11.70 3.40 2.09
C ALA A 97 -12.86 2.42 2.30
N ALA A 98 -13.28 1.70 1.25
CA ALA A 98 -14.34 0.69 1.33
C ALA A 98 -13.95 -0.47 2.27
N GLY A 99 -12.68 -0.88 2.25
CA GLY A 99 -12.14 -1.86 3.18
C GLY A 99 -12.16 -1.40 4.64
N ASP A 100 -12.01 -0.11 4.89
CA ASP A 100 -12.11 0.50 6.23
C ASP A 100 -13.55 0.62 6.69
N VAL A 101 -14.45 1.10 5.85
CA VAL A 101 -15.89 1.16 6.15
C VAL A 101 -16.41 -0.25 6.49
N ARG A 102 -16.03 -1.26 5.72
CA ARG A 102 -16.41 -2.66 6.00
C ARG A 102 -15.86 -3.18 7.33
N MET A 103 -14.69 -2.72 7.75
CA MET A 103 -14.10 -3.06 9.05
C MET A 103 -14.87 -2.37 10.18
N LEU A 104 -15.13 -1.07 10.05
CA LEU A 104 -15.84 -0.27 11.04
C LEU A 104 -17.28 -0.76 11.23
N ALA A 105 -17.99 -1.06 10.14
CA ALA A 105 -19.35 -1.60 10.16
C ALA A 105 -19.45 -2.99 10.81
N ARG A 106 -18.34 -3.72 10.93
CA ARG A 106 -18.28 -5.06 11.54
C ARG A 106 -17.69 -5.06 12.96
N GLY A 107 -17.48 -3.89 13.56
CA GLY A 107 -16.95 -3.76 14.91
C GLY A 107 -15.45 -4.10 15.04
N GLY A 108 -14.68 -4.01 13.95
CA GLY A 108 -13.22 -4.19 13.96
C GLY A 108 -12.70 -5.39 13.16
N VAL A 109 -11.40 -5.65 13.28
CA VAL A 109 -10.73 -6.79 12.63
C VAL A 109 -10.50 -7.89 13.66
N LEU A 110 -11.05 -9.08 13.39
CA LEU A 110 -10.86 -10.28 14.19
C LEU A 110 -9.82 -11.20 13.52
N GLY A 111 -8.78 -11.59 14.27
CA GLY A 111 -7.87 -12.71 13.95
C GLY A 111 -7.38 -12.77 12.50
N THR A 112 -7.78 -13.83 11.78
CA THR A 112 -7.30 -14.22 10.43
C THR A 112 -7.44 -13.13 9.35
N LYS A 113 -8.34 -12.15 9.53
CA LYS A 113 -8.52 -11.04 8.57
C LYS A 113 -7.45 -9.95 8.68
N ARG A 114 -6.64 -9.95 9.76
CA ARG A 114 -5.55 -8.99 9.99
C ARG A 114 -4.40 -9.17 9.01
N ILE A 115 -3.99 -10.41 8.76
CA ILE A 115 -2.82 -10.72 7.92
C ILE A 115 -3.05 -10.22 6.49
N PRO A 116 -4.17 -10.54 5.79
CA PRO A 116 -4.41 -10.01 4.44
C PRO A 116 -4.48 -8.48 4.39
N ARG A 117 -5.06 -7.84 5.42
CA ARG A 117 -5.18 -6.37 5.51
C ARG A 117 -3.82 -5.70 5.69
N HIS A 118 -3.01 -6.21 6.61
CA HIS A 118 -1.66 -5.73 6.86
C HIS A 118 -0.78 -5.89 5.61
N LEU A 119 -0.79 -7.10 5.04
CA LEU A 119 -0.01 -7.44 3.85
C LEU A 119 -0.36 -6.56 2.65
N TRP A 120 -1.65 -6.40 2.33
CA TRP A 120 -2.07 -5.55 1.21
C TRP A 120 -1.60 -4.11 1.38
N ARG A 121 -1.78 -3.53 2.57
CA ARG A 121 -1.39 -2.15 2.83
C ARG A 121 0.12 -1.96 2.82
N MET A 122 0.89 -2.91 3.33
CA MET A 122 2.36 -2.84 3.31
C MET A 122 2.93 -3.04 1.91
N CYS A 123 2.51 -4.09 1.19
CA CYS A 123 3.04 -4.36 -0.16
C CYS A 123 2.59 -3.28 -1.16
N PHE A 124 1.37 -2.75 -1.06
CA PHE A 124 0.95 -1.64 -1.91
C PHE A 124 1.69 -0.34 -1.55
N GLY A 125 1.92 -0.07 -0.26
CA GLY A 125 2.78 1.04 0.16
C GLY A 125 4.21 0.89 -0.36
N LEU A 126 4.75 -0.33 -0.39
CA LEU A 126 6.04 -0.63 -0.99
C LEU A 126 6.05 -0.42 -2.50
N PHE A 127 4.99 -0.84 -3.22
CA PHE A 127 4.81 -0.58 -4.65
C PHE A 127 4.84 0.92 -4.96
N ILE A 128 4.13 1.75 -4.19
CA ILE A 128 4.15 3.20 -4.40
C ILE A 128 5.55 3.76 -4.14
N ALA A 129 6.23 3.29 -3.10
CA ALA A 129 7.57 3.74 -2.75
C ALA A 129 8.61 3.36 -3.83
N THR A 130 8.62 2.11 -4.29
CA THR A 130 9.52 1.63 -5.35
C THR A 130 9.19 2.29 -6.68
N GLY A 131 7.91 2.41 -7.04
CA GLY A 131 7.47 3.15 -8.23
C GLY A 131 7.93 4.62 -8.20
N SER A 132 7.76 5.31 -7.08
CA SER A 132 8.18 6.70 -6.93
C SER A 132 9.71 6.87 -6.99
N PHE A 133 10.46 5.90 -6.49
CA PHE A 133 11.92 5.94 -6.47
C PHE A 133 12.54 5.59 -7.83
N PHE A 134 12.07 4.51 -8.47
CA PHE A 134 12.65 3.98 -9.71
C PHE A 134 12.07 4.61 -10.98
N LEU A 135 10.77 4.91 -11.02
CA LEU A 135 10.08 5.47 -12.20
C LEU A 135 9.91 6.99 -12.15
N GLY A 136 10.45 7.65 -11.13
CA GLY A 136 10.35 9.11 -11.00
C GLY A 136 11.11 9.87 -12.12
N PRO A 137 10.71 11.10 -12.49
CA PRO A 137 11.19 11.84 -13.67
C PRO A 137 12.69 12.16 -13.76
N ALA A 138 13.51 11.71 -12.81
CA ALA A 138 14.89 12.14 -12.63
C ALA A 138 15.92 11.02 -12.53
N ASN A 139 15.55 9.75 -12.80
CA ASN A 139 16.45 8.59 -12.64
C ASN A 139 17.27 8.67 -11.32
N ARG A 140 16.53 8.88 -10.22
CA ARG A 140 17.06 9.10 -8.87
C ARG A 140 18.13 8.08 -8.42
N PRO A 141 18.02 6.77 -8.71
CA PRO A 141 19.08 5.82 -8.33
C PRO A 141 20.43 6.16 -8.97
N LEU A 142 20.43 6.53 -10.25
CA LEU A 142 21.67 6.87 -10.97
C LEU A 142 22.30 8.16 -10.43
N ARG A 143 21.47 9.12 -10.01
CA ARG A 143 21.92 10.40 -9.45
C ARG A 143 22.46 10.25 -8.02
N LEU A 144 21.83 9.42 -7.19
CA LEU A 144 22.35 9.07 -5.86
C LEU A 144 23.70 8.35 -5.98
N LEU A 145 23.81 7.36 -6.87
CA LEU A 145 25.06 6.64 -7.09
C LEU A 145 26.17 7.55 -7.65
N ALA A 146 25.82 8.49 -8.52
CA ALA A 146 26.76 9.51 -9.00
C ALA A 146 27.25 10.42 -7.87
N ALA A 147 26.37 10.81 -6.93
CA ALA A 147 26.75 11.60 -5.76
C ALA A 147 27.69 10.83 -4.79
N VAL A 148 27.61 9.49 -4.77
CA VAL A 148 28.49 8.62 -3.97
C VAL A 148 29.79 8.25 -4.72
N GLY A 149 30.00 8.76 -5.94
CA GLY A 149 31.23 8.55 -6.70
C GLY A 149 31.39 7.17 -7.35
N LEU A 150 30.32 6.36 -7.40
CA LEU A 150 30.39 5.04 -8.06
C LEU A 150 30.37 5.17 -9.59
N ARG A 151 31.24 4.38 -10.24
CA ARG A 151 31.54 4.42 -11.68
C ARG A 151 30.28 4.24 -12.55
N GLN A 152 29.78 5.32 -13.13
CA GLN A 152 28.50 5.38 -13.87
C GLN A 152 28.31 4.33 -14.99
N LYS A 153 29.38 3.85 -15.64
CA LYS A 153 29.26 2.88 -16.75
C LYS A 153 28.74 1.50 -16.31
N LEU A 154 29.31 0.92 -15.26
CA LEU A 154 28.89 -0.41 -14.76
C LEU A 154 27.45 -0.36 -14.22
N PHE A 155 27.11 0.74 -13.56
CA PHE A 155 25.80 0.97 -12.98
C PHE A 155 24.72 1.28 -14.01
N ARG A 156 25.06 1.93 -15.12
CA ARG A 156 24.11 2.16 -16.22
C ARG A 156 23.65 0.85 -16.86
N GLU A 157 24.55 -0.14 -16.94
CA GLU A 157 24.21 -1.48 -17.44
C GLU A 157 23.33 -2.25 -16.46
N LEU A 158 23.65 -2.18 -15.16
CA LEU A 158 22.89 -2.85 -14.10
C LEU A 158 21.50 -2.25 -13.88
N PHE A 159 21.38 -0.92 -14.00
CA PHE A 159 20.14 -0.15 -13.85
C PHE A 159 19.53 0.19 -15.21
N ARG A 160 19.43 -0.81 -16.09
CA ARG A 160 18.66 -0.70 -17.32
C ARG A 160 17.20 -0.41 -16.97
N GLN A 161 16.51 0.34 -17.83
CA GLN A 161 15.11 0.74 -17.61
C GLN A 161 14.20 -0.47 -17.34
N GLU A 162 14.44 -1.60 -17.98
CA GLU A 162 13.71 -2.86 -17.76
C GLU A 162 13.86 -3.39 -16.33
N VAL A 163 15.08 -3.36 -15.77
CA VAL A 163 15.35 -3.83 -14.41
C VAL A 163 14.69 -2.90 -13.39
N LEU A 164 14.74 -1.59 -13.63
CA LEU A 164 14.08 -0.58 -12.80
C LEU A 164 12.57 -0.75 -12.80
N LEU A 165 11.97 -1.01 -13.97
CA LEU A 165 10.54 -1.26 -14.11
C LEU A 165 10.14 -2.55 -13.42
N PHE A 166 10.91 -3.63 -13.61
CA PHE A 166 10.71 -4.89 -12.93
C PHE A 166 10.73 -4.71 -11.41
N LEU A 167 11.74 -4.01 -10.88
CA LEU A 167 11.90 -3.78 -9.44
C LEU A 167 10.80 -2.85 -8.88
N ALA A 168 10.32 -1.89 -9.67
CA ALA A 168 9.21 -1.04 -9.31
C ALA A 168 7.90 -1.83 -9.15
N VAL A 169 7.63 -2.75 -10.07
CA VAL A 169 6.36 -3.51 -10.15
C VAL A 169 6.36 -4.77 -9.28
N LEU A 170 7.53 -5.35 -8.97
CA LEU A 170 7.73 -6.58 -8.19
C LEU A 170 6.89 -6.71 -6.89
N PRO A 171 6.60 -5.64 -6.13
CA PRO A 171 5.72 -5.76 -4.96
C PRO A 171 4.27 -6.19 -5.30
N LEU A 172 3.77 -5.95 -6.51
CA LEU A 172 2.42 -6.37 -6.95
C LEU A 172 2.27 -7.89 -7.14
N PRO A 173 3.11 -8.60 -7.91
CA PRO A 173 3.01 -10.06 -8.00
C PRO A 173 3.25 -10.73 -6.65
N LEU A 174 4.16 -10.21 -5.82
CA LEU A 174 4.32 -10.68 -4.44
C LEU A 174 3.04 -10.52 -3.63
N LEU A 175 2.38 -9.36 -3.73
CA LEU A 175 1.12 -9.10 -3.07
C LEU A 175 0.03 -10.09 -3.48
N ILE A 176 -0.12 -10.35 -4.77
CA ILE A 176 -1.11 -11.31 -5.29
C ILE A 176 -0.80 -12.71 -4.77
N PHE A 177 0.45 -13.17 -4.91
CA PHE A 177 0.89 -14.47 -4.43
C PHE A 177 0.62 -14.67 -2.94
N TRP A 178 1.03 -13.71 -2.11
CA TRP A 178 0.86 -13.80 -0.66
C TRP A 178 -0.60 -13.64 -0.23
N LEU A 179 -1.41 -12.83 -0.91
CA LEU A 179 -2.85 -12.75 -0.63
C LEU A 179 -3.57 -14.07 -0.92
N ILE A 180 -3.25 -14.71 -2.05
CA ILE A 180 -3.80 -16.02 -2.41
C ILE A 180 -3.36 -17.03 -1.34
N ARG A 181 -2.05 -17.14 -1.08
CA ARG A 181 -1.51 -18.08 -0.08
C ARG A 181 -2.15 -17.90 1.30
N VAL A 182 -2.19 -16.69 1.85
CA VAL A 182 -2.71 -16.46 3.20
C VAL A 182 -4.21 -16.72 3.30
N ARG A 183 -4.98 -16.45 2.24
CA ARG A 183 -6.43 -16.72 2.23
C ARG A 183 -6.78 -18.18 2.03
N PHE A 184 -6.05 -18.91 1.18
CA PHE A 184 -6.38 -20.29 0.83
C PHE A 184 -5.67 -21.32 1.73
N THR A 185 -4.44 -21.07 2.21
CA THR A 185 -3.71 -22.03 3.06
C THR A 185 -4.30 -22.15 4.47
N ASN A 186 -4.85 -21.07 5.05
CA ASN A 186 -5.50 -21.13 6.37
C ASN A 186 -6.87 -21.82 6.38
N ALA A 187 -7.46 -22.10 5.21
CA ALA A 187 -8.67 -22.92 5.14
C ALA A 187 -8.39 -24.41 5.40
N TYR A 188 -7.13 -24.84 5.27
CA TYR A 188 -6.75 -26.26 5.29
C TYR A 188 -6.26 -26.77 6.65
N ILE A 189 -5.92 -25.88 7.60
CA ILE A 189 -5.51 -26.27 8.96
C ILE A 189 -6.65 -25.97 9.94
N ARG A 190 -7.73 -26.74 9.85
CA ARG A 190 -8.53 -27.06 11.05
C ARG A 190 -8.01 -28.39 11.55
N HIS A 191 -7.10 -28.38 12.51
CA HIS A 191 -6.87 -29.59 13.29
C HIS A 191 -8.19 -29.92 14.02
N PRO A 192 -8.79 -31.10 13.81
CA PRO A 192 -9.87 -31.53 14.68
C PRO A 192 -9.32 -31.62 16.09
N VAL A 193 -9.92 -30.87 17.00
CA VAL A 193 -9.66 -30.99 18.44
C VAL A 193 -9.98 -32.44 18.82
N PRO A 194 -9.05 -33.22 19.40
CA PRO A 194 -9.39 -34.55 19.90
C PRO A 194 -10.43 -34.35 21.00
N SER A 195 -11.61 -34.95 20.81
CA SER A 195 -12.61 -35.07 21.86
C SER A 195 -11.95 -35.70 23.09
N GLY A 196 -11.78 -34.91 24.14
CA GLY A 196 -11.16 -35.32 25.40
C GLY A 196 -11.88 -36.55 25.94
N GLY A 197 -11.14 -37.65 26.04
CA GLY A 197 -11.62 -38.94 26.50
C GLY A 197 -12.18 -38.88 27.93
N LYS A 198 -13.17 -39.76 28.13
CA LYS A 198 -13.86 -40.09 29.39
C LYS A 198 -12.95 -39.98 30.62
N VAL A 199 -13.34 -39.11 31.56
CA VAL A 199 -12.89 -39.17 32.95
C VAL A 199 -13.50 -40.44 33.56
N GLN A 200 -12.69 -41.49 33.70
CA GLN A 200 -13.01 -42.64 34.53
C GLN A 200 -12.91 -42.20 36.00
N SER A 201 -14.04 -42.18 36.70
CA SER A 201 -14.10 -42.11 38.16
C SER A 201 -13.52 -43.39 38.76
N LEU A 202 -12.45 -43.26 39.55
CA LEU A 202 -11.96 -44.34 40.41
C LEU A 202 -12.87 -44.48 41.64
N PRO A 203 -13.26 -45.71 42.04
CA PRO A 203 -13.89 -45.94 43.32
C PRO A 203 -12.80 -46.21 44.37
N THR A 204 -12.76 -45.38 45.42
CA THR A 204 -12.66 -45.78 46.83
C THR A 204 -12.85 -44.57 47.74
#